data_AF-Q78EG5-F1
#
_entry.id   AF-Q78EG5-F1
#
_cell.length_a   1.000
_cell.length_b   1.000
_cell.length_c   1.000
_cell.angle_alpha   90.00
_cell.angle_beta   90.00
_cell.angle_gamma   90.00
#
_symmetry.space_group_name_H-M   'P 1'
#
loop_
_entity.id
_entity.type
_entity.pdbx_description
1 polymer ?
#
loop_
_entity_poly.entity_id
_entity_poly.type
_entity_poly.pdbx_seq_one_letter_code
_entity_poly.pdbx_strand_id
1 'polypeptide(L)'
;YRDALLTSTINCVTSFISGFAIFSILGYMAHEHKVKIEDVATEGAGLVFVLYPEAISTLSGSTFWAVLFFLMLLALGLDSSMGGMEAVITGLADDFQVLKRHRKLFTCAVTLGTFLLAMFCITKGGIYVLTLLDTFAAGTSILFAVLMEAIGVSWFY
;
A
#
# COMPACT_ATOMS: atom_id res chain seq x y z
N TYR A 1 -12.86 -6.17 20.36
CA TYR A 1 -12.49 -4.95 21.09
C TYR A 1 -10.99 -4.86 21.36
N ARG A 2 -10.39 -5.81 22.13
CA ARG A 2 -8.95 -5.79 22.43
C ARG A 2 -8.07 -5.80 21.17
N ASP A 3 -8.35 -6.72 20.24
CA ASP A 3 -7.56 -6.85 19.01
C ASP A 3 -7.68 -5.59 18.14
N ALA A 4 -8.89 -5.02 18.01
CA ALA A 4 -9.11 -3.78 17.27
C ALA A 4 -8.32 -2.58 17.84
N LEU A 5 -8.30 -2.42 19.16
CA LEU A 5 -7.50 -1.37 19.81
C LEU A 5 -6.00 -1.60 19.62
N LEU A 6 -5.55 -2.85 19.78
CA LEU A 6 -4.14 -3.21 19.64
C LEU A 6 -3.66 -2.95 18.20
N THR A 7 -4.38 -3.45 17.20
CA THR A 7 -4.03 -3.27 15.78
C THR A 7 -4.02 -1.80 15.37
N SER A 8 -5.02 -1.02 15.79
CA SER A 8 -5.05 0.44 15.52
C SER A 8 -3.87 1.16 16.17
N THR A 9 -3.55 0.83 17.42
CA THR A 9 -2.41 1.44 18.13
C THR A 9 -1.09 1.10 17.46
N ILE A 10 -0.87 -0.17 17.10
CA ILE A 10 0.34 -0.62 16.39
C ILE A 10 0.46 0.12 15.05
N ASN A 11 -0.63 0.22 14.28
CA ASN A 11 -0.62 0.94 13.01
C ASN A 11 -0.19 2.41 13.17
N CYS A 12 -0.76 3.11 14.16
CA CYS A 12 -0.42 4.50 14.45
C CYS A 12 1.03 4.66 14.91
N VAL A 13 1.51 3.78 15.80
CA VAL A 13 2.91 3.81 16.29
C VAL A 13 3.89 3.52 15.15
N THR A 14 3.61 2.53 14.30
CA THR A 14 4.44 2.23 13.12
C THR A 14 4.51 3.43 12.17
N SER A 15 3.37 4.09 11.93
CA SER A 15 3.30 5.29 11.07
C SER A 15 4.07 6.48 11.68
N PHE A 16 4.04 6.61 13.00
CA PHE A 16 4.80 7.63 13.71
C PHE A 16 6.32 7.38 13.64
N ILE A 17 6.75 6.14 13.83
CA ILE A 17 8.15 5.74 13.71
C ILE A 17 8.65 5.89 12.26
N SER A 18 7.85 5.49 11.27
CA SER A 18 8.20 5.65 9.85
C SER A 18 8.33 7.13 9.47
N GLY A 19 7.50 8.00 10.06
CA GLY A 19 7.65 9.46 9.94
C GLY A 19 9.04 9.94 10.32
N PHE A 20 9.58 9.53 11.48
CA PHE A 20 10.95 9.89 11.86
C PHE A 20 11.99 9.38 10.85
N ALA A 21 11.83 8.16 10.34
CA ALA A 21 12.75 7.60 9.36
C ALA A 21 12.72 8.40 8.04
N ILE A 22 11.53 8.78 7.56
CA ILE A 22 11.33 9.62 6.37
C ILE A 22 11.96 10.99 6.56
N PHE A 23 11.57 11.71 7.61
CA PHE A 23 12.06 13.08 7.84
C PHE A 23 13.56 13.14 8.14
N SER A 24 14.16 12.10 8.73
CA SER A 24 15.61 12.04 8.94
C SER A 24 16.38 11.96 7.61
N ILE A 25 15.89 11.14 6.66
CA ILE A 25 16.50 11.02 5.34
C ILE A 25 16.27 12.29 4.51
N LEU A 26 15.06 12.86 4.55
CA LEU A 26 14.77 14.14 3.90
C LEU A 26 15.63 15.27 4.44
N GLY A 27 15.83 15.34 5.76
CA GLY A 27 16.70 16.32 6.40
C GLY A 27 18.17 16.15 5.99
N TYR A 28 18.65 14.91 5.89
CA TYR A 28 19.98 14.60 5.39
C TYR A 28 20.17 15.06 3.93
N MET A 29 19.21 14.76 3.06
CA MET A 29 19.24 15.17 1.65
C MET A 29 19.18 16.69 1.49
N ALA A 30 18.31 17.37 2.23
CA ALA A 30 18.23 18.84 2.20
C ALA A 30 19.56 19.48 2.63
N HIS A 31 20.20 18.93 3.65
CA HIS A 31 21.50 19.41 4.15
C HIS A 31 22.61 19.20 3.12
N GLU A 32 22.69 18.04 2.47
CA GLU A 32 23.76 17.74 1.51
C GLU A 32 23.59 18.52 0.18
N HIS A 33 22.37 18.58 -0.35
CA HIS A 33 22.11 19.32 -1.59
C HIS A 33 21.98 20.84 -1.39
N LYS A 34 22.00 21.33 -0.14
CA LYS A 34 21.79 22.76 0.22
C LYS A 34 20.50 23.33 -0.35
N VAL A 35 19.48 22.49 -0.46
CA VAL A 35 18.13 22.84 -0.90
C VAL A 35 17.22 22.92 0.31
N LYS A 36 16.05 23.55 0.13
CA LYS A 36 15.07 23.57 1.21
C LYS A 36 14.40 22.22 1.32
N ILE A 37 13.89 21.91 2.51
CA ILE A 37 13.19 20.63 2.74
C ILE A 37 11.92 20.48 1.89
N GLU A 38 11.29 21.60 1.51
CA GLU A 38 10.12 21.63 0.61
C GLU A 38 10.44 21.11 -0.79
N ASP A 39 11.68 21.25 -1.26
CA ASP A 39 12.09 20.80 -2.60
C ASP A 39 12.37 19.29 -2.65
N VAL A 40 12.67 18.67 -1.49
CA VAL A 40 12.93 17.23 -1.37
C VAL A 40 11.75 16.45 -0.78
N ALA A 41 10.78 17.13 -0.14
CA ALA A 41 9.59 16.51 0.44
C ALA A 41 8.53 16.22 -0.64
N THR A 42 8.84 15.31 -1.56
CA THR A 42 7.84 14.77 -2.50
C THR A 42 7.02 13.67 -1.84
N GLU A 43 5.75 13.53 -2.21
CA GLU A 43 4.89 12.42 -1.77
C GLU A 43 4.82 11.28 -2.80
N GLY A 44 4.40 10.09 -2.35
CA GLY A 44 4.12 8.95 -3.22
C GLY A 44 5.36 8.22 -3.74
N ALA A 45 5.24 7.63 -4.93
CA ALA A 45 6.25 6.73 -5.49
C ALA A 45 7.63 7.40 -5.72
N GLY A 46 7.65 8.70 -6.03
CA GLY A 46 8.91 9.44 -6.25
C GLY A 46 9.81 9.49 -5.02
N LEU A 47 9.21 9.64 -3.84
CA LEU A 47 9.94 9.63 -2.56
C LEU A 47 10.69 8.31 -2.38
N VAL A 48 9.96 7.20 -2.52
CA VAL A 48 10.42 5.86 -2.20
C VAL A 48 11.37 5.29 -3.26
N PHE A 49 11.15 5.60 -4.54
CA PHE A 49 11.92 5.01 -5.65
C PHE A 49 13.02 5.91 -6.23
N VAL A 50 13.10 7.18 -5.81
CA VAL A 50 14.14 8.12 -6.27
C VAL A 50 14.95 8.65 -5.08
N LEU A 51 14.29 9.40 -4.18
CA LEU A 51 14.94 10.11 -3.08
C LEU A 51 15.58 9.17 -2.05
N TYR A 52 14.88 8.09 -1.68
CA TYR A 52 15.40 7.11 -0.73
C TYR A 52 16.61 6.34 -1.24
N PRO A 53 16.60 5.74 -2.45
CA PRO A 53 17.78 5.11 -3.02
C PRO A 53 18.97 6.07 -3.17
N GLU A 54 18.72 7.33 -3.53
CA GLU A 54 19.75 8.36 -3.62
C GLU A 54 20.41 8.59 -2.25
N ALA A 55 19.63 8.79 -1.19
CA ALA A 55 20.16 8.93 0.17
C ALA A 55 20.88 7.67 0.67
N ILE A 56 20.37 6.48 0.37
CA ILE A 56 21.00 5.22 0.76
C ILE A 56 22.35 5.03 0.05
N SER A 57 22.51 5.57 -1.17
CA SER A 57 23.74 5.44 -1.94
C SER A 57 24.94 6.16 -1.30
N THR A 58 24.71 7.15 -0.45
CA THR A 58 25.76 7.90 0.25
C THR A 58 26.26 7.20 1.53
N LEU A 59 25.52 6.19 2.03
CA LEU A 59 25.87 5.43 3.22
C LEU A 59 26.96 4.41 2.94
N SER A 60 27.85 4.19 3.92
CA SER A 60 28.79 3.07 3.85
C SER A 60 28.05 1.74 3.93
N GLY A 61 28.36 0.81 3.01
CA GLY A 61 27.62 -0.44 2.88
C GLY A 61 26.23 -0.29 2.23
N SER A 62 26.03 0.72 1.37
CA SER A 62 24.77 1.05 0.68
C SER A 62 24.01 -0.15 0.11
N THR A 63 24.69 -1.15 -0.45
CA THR A 63 24.05 -2.38 -0.98
C THR A 63 23.21 -3.10 0.08
N PHE A 64 23.70 -3.20 1.32
CA PHE A 64 22.97 -3.88 2.40
C PHE A 64 21.69 -3.12 2.76
N TRP A 65 21.80 -1.80 2.91
CA TRP A 65 20.67 -0.92 3.24
C TRP A 65 19.62 -0.90 2.14
N ALA A 66 20.03 -0.87 0.86
CA ALA A 66 19.13 -0.91 -0.27
C ALA A 66 18.31 -2.22 -0.30
N VAL A 67 18.96 -3.37 -0.08
CA VAL A 67 18.27 -4.67 -0.03
C VAL A 67 17.24 -4.70 1.10
N LEU A 68 17.59 -4.25 2.30
CA LEU A 68 16.65 -4.19 3.42
C LEU A 68 15.46 -3.26 3.13
N PHE A 69 15.73 -2.10 2.55
CA PHE A 69 14.70 -1.12 2.21
C PHE A 69 13.70 -1.67 1.18
N PHE A 70 14.17 -2.25 0.08
CA PHE A 70 13.28 -2.82 -0.93
C PHE A 70 12.56 -4.08 -0.44
N LEU A 71 13.21 -4.90 0.40
CA LEU A 71 12.55 -6.06 1.02
C LEU A 71 11.43 -5.61 1.97
N MET A 72 11.65 -4.55 2.73
CA MET A 72 10.61 -3.94 3.57
C MET A 72 9.43 -3.46 2.72
N LEU A 73 9.66 -2.72 1.64
CA LEU A 73 8.59 -2.26 0.74
C LEU A 73 7.80 -3.41 0.13
N LEU A 74 8.50 -4.47 -0.28
CA LEU A 74 7.89 -5.67 -0.83
C LEU A 74 7.03 -6.38 0.22
N ALA A 75 7.51 -6.54 1.45
CA ALA A 75 6.73 -7.13 2.53
C ALA A 75 5.47 -6.31 2.85
N LEU A 76 5.60 -4.98 2.98
CA LEU A 76 4.47 -4.07 3.25
C LEU A 76 3.39 -4.15 2.16
N GLY A 77 3.80 -4.20 0.90
CA GLY A 77 2.89 -4.32 -0.24
C GLY A 77 2.23 -5.71 -0.31
N LEU A 78 3.00 -6.77 -0.07
CA LEU A 78 2.48 -8.15 -0.10
C LEU A 78 1.42 -8.38 0.97
N ASP A 79 1.70 -8.05 2.23
CA ASP A 79 0.76 -8.27 3.34
C ASP A 79 -0.57 -7.54 3.09
N SER A 80 -0.49 -6.28 2.64
CA SER A 80 -1.67 -5.48 2.31
C SER A 80 -2.47 -6.06 1.14
N SER A 81 -1.77 -6.52 0.08
CA SER A 81 -2.41 -7.11 -1.09
C SER A 81 -3.11 -8.44 -0.77
N MET A 82 -2.51 -9.26 0.12
CA MET A 82 -3.10 -10.52 0.56
C MET A 82 -4.39 -10.28 1.34
N GLY A 83 -4.42 -9.28 2.23
CA GLY A 83 -5.63 -8.89 2.95
C GLY A 83 -6.76 -8.45 2.01
N GLY A 84 -6.45 -7.60 1.03
CA GLY A 84 -7.44 -7.14 0.04
C GLY A 84 -7.99 -8.26 -0.85
N MET A 85 -7.13 -9.13 -1.36
CA MET A 85 -7.56 -10.29 -2.16
C MET A 85 -8.41 -11.26 -1.34
N GLU A 86 -7.99 -11.56 -0.11
CA GLU A 86 -8.71 -12.49 0.76
C GLU A 86 -10.09 -11.95 1.17
N ALA A 87 -10.24 -10.64 1.35
CA ALA A 87 -11.53 -10.01 1.62
C ALA A 87 -12.54 -10.25 0.48
N VAL A 88 -12.10 -10.05 -0.78
CA VAL A 88 -12.93 -10.31 -1.97
C VAL A 88 -13.24 -11.79 -2.12
N ILE A 89 -12.22 -12.65 -1.97
CA ILE A 89 -12.39 -14.11 -2.13
C ILE A 89 -13.35 -14.65 -1.08
N THR A 90 -13.20 -14.23 0.18
CA THR A 90 -14.03 -14.69 1.29
C THR A 90 -15.46 -14.19 1.15
N GLY A 91 -15.66 -12.90 0.85
CA GLY A 91 -16.99 -12.33 0.63
C GLY A 91 -17.78 -13.07 -0.47
N LEU A 92 -17.14 -13.35 -1.62
CA LEU A 92 -17.78 -14.10 -2.70
C LEU A 92 -17.95 -15.60 -2.38
N ALA A 93 -17.03 -16.20 -1.63
CA ALA A 93 -17.14 -17.60 -1.26
C ALA A 93 -18.23 -17.87 -0.22
N ASP A 94 -18.55 -16.91 0.65
CA ASP A 94 -19.60 -17.07 1.65
C ASP A 94 -21.01 -17.00 1.06
N ASP A 95 -21.22 -16.18 0.03
CA ASP A 95 -22.50 -16.11 -0.70
C ASP A 95 -22.72 -17.29 -1.65
N PHE A 96 -21.66 -17.79 -2.31
CA PHE A 96 -21.77 -18.85 -3.32
C PHE A 96 -21.12 -20.17 -2.88
N GLN A 97 -21.95 -21.16 -2.52
CA GLN A 97 -21.49 -22.51 -2.11
C GLN A 97 -20.63 -23.23 -3.17
N VAL A 98 -20.86 -22.96 -4.45
CA VAL A 98 -20.06 -23.53 -5.55
C VAL A 98 -18.62 -23.00 -5.54
N LEU A 99 -18.45 -21.70 -5.27
CA LEU A 99 -17.13 -21.03 -5.15
C LEU A 99 -16.41 -21.53 -3.90
N LYS A 100 -17.13 -21.68 -2.79
CA LYS A 100 -16.60 -22.26 -1.54
C LYS A 100 -16.03 -23.67 -1.74
N ARG A 101 -16.75 -24.53 -2.47
CA ARG A 101 -16.33 -25.90 -2.77
C ARG A 101 -15.08 -25.96 -3.64
N HIS A 102 -14.91 -25.04 -4.57
CA HIS A 102 -13.77 -24.96 -5.49
C HIS A 102 -12.84 -23.79 -5.18
N ARG A 103 -12.67 -23.45 -3.90
CA ARG A 103 -11.93 -22.26 -3.46
C ARG A 103 -10.53 -22.14 -4.08
N LYS A 104 -9.77 -23.23 -4.19
CA LYS A 104 -8.43 -23.22 -4.81
C LYS A 104 -8.47 -22.77 -6.28
N LEU A 105 -9.45 -23.27 -7.04
CA LEU A 105 -9.62 -22.92 -8.46
C LEU A 105 -10.07 -21.46 -8.58
N PHE A 106 -10.96 -21.02 -7.70
CA PHE A 106 -11.46 -19.65 -7.65
C PHE A 106 -10.34 -18.65 -7.31
N THR A 107 -9.54 -18.91 -6.28
CA THR A 107 -8.37 -18.08 -5.95
C THR A 107 -7.41 -17.99 -7.15
N CYS A 108 -7.11 -19.11 -7.79
CA CYS A 108 -6.26 -19.12 -9.00
C CYS A 108 -6.85 -18.24 -10.11
N ALA A 109 -8.16 -18.33 -10.37
CA ALA A 109 -8.83 -17.52 -11.37
C ALA A 109 -8.80 -16.02 -11.03
N VAL A 110 -9.04 -15.65 -9.77
CA VAL A 110 -8.99 -14.25 -9.31
C VAL A 110 -7.56 -13.71 -9.45
N THR A 111 -6.55 -14.45 -8.97
CA THR A 111 -5.14 -14.04 -9.08
C THR A 111 -4.68 -13.92 -10.53
N LEU A 112 -5.11 -14.83 -11.40
CA LEU A 112 -4.79 -14.75 -12.83
C LEU A 112 -5.50 -13.56 -13.50
N GLY A 113 -6.75 -13.29 -13.13
CA GLY A 113 -7.49 -12.11 -13.58
C GLY A 113 -6.84 -10.81 -13.15
N THR A 114 -6.46 -10.67 -11.88
CA THR A 114 -5.76 -9.48 -11.38
C THR A 114 -4.38 -9.33 -12.00
N PHE A 115 -3.66 -10.42 -12.27
CA PHE A 115 -2.38 -10.40 -13.00
C PHE A 115 -2.56 -9.86 -14.42
N LEU A 116 -3.57 -10.32 -15.17
CA LEU A 116 -3.84 -9.84 -16.52
C LEU A 116 -4.21 -8.35 -16.54
N LEU A 117 -4.94 -7.86 -15.54
CA LEU A 117 -5.24 -6.43 -15.40
C LEU A 117 -3.98 -5.63 -15.00
N ALA A 118 -3.15 -6.16 -14.13
CA ALA A 118 -1.91 -5.52 -13.71
C ALA A 118 -0.91 -5.33 -14.88
N MET A 119 -0.99 -6.15 -15.94
CA MET A 119 -0.16 -5.99 -17.14
C MET A 119 -0.31 -4.60 -17.79
N PHE A 120 -1.48 -3.97 -17.72
CA PHE A 120 -1.69 -2.61 -18.25
C PHE A 120 -0.81 -1.58 -17.51
N CYS A 121 -0.55 -1.79 -16.22
CA CYS A 121 0.28 -0.92 -15.38
C CYS A 121 1.79 -1.09 -15.63
N ILE A 122 2.22 -2.14 -16.34
CA ILE A 122 3.66 -2.41 -16.63
C ILE A 122 4.06 -1.90 -18.03
N THR A 123 3.10 -1.36 -18.80
CA THR A 123 3.40 -0.77 -20.11
C THR A 123 4.22 0.53 -19.98
N LYS A 124 4.78 1.04 -21.09
CA LYS A 124 5.57 2.30 -21.08
C LYS A 124 4.80 3.52 -20.55
N GLY A 125 3.47 3.52 -20.68
CA GLY A 125 2.57 4.53 -20.11
C GLY A 125 1.90 4.09 -18.82
N GLY A 126 2.35 2.98 -18.22
CA GLY A 126 1.70 2.33 -17.09
C GLY A 126 1.63 3.21 -15.83
N ILE A 127 2.56 4.14 -15.65
CA ILE A 127 2.51 5.12 -14.55
C ILE A 127 1.24 5.98 -14.61
N TYR A 128 0.77 6.36 -15.80
CA TYR A 128 -0.48 7.13 -15.94
C TYR A 128 -1.70 6.30 -15.54
N VAL A 129 -1.71 5.02 -15.92
CA VAL A 129 -2.77 4.07 -15.53
C VAL A 129 -2.75 3.87 -14.02
N LEU A 130 -1.56 3.71 -13.43
CA LEU A 130 -1.38 3.56 -11.99
C LEU A 130 -1.90 4.79 -11.24
N THR A 131 -1.51 5.99 -11.65
CA THR A 131 -1.98 7.25 -11.02
C THR A 131 -3.49 7.43 -11.15
N LEU A 132 -4.07 7.04 -12.29
CA LEU A 132 -5.52 7.07 -12.48
C LEU A 132 -6.24 6.14 -11.49
N LEU A 133 -5.75 4.90 -11.35
CA LEU A 133 -6.31 3.92 -10.43
C LEU A 133 -6.12 4.37 -8.96
N ASP A 134 -4.94 4.85 -8.60
CA ASP A 134 -4.62 5.33 -7.25
C ASP A 134 -5.55 6.49 -6.84
N THR A 135 -5.79 7.43 -7.76
CA THR A 135 -6.61 8.62 -7.48
C THR A 135 -8.12 8.31 -7.43
N PHE A 136 -8.62 7.43 -8.32
CA PHE A 136 -10.06 7.28 -8.55
C PHE A 136 -10.66 5.92 -8.15
N ALA A 137 -9.87 4.86 -7.95
CA ALA A 137 -10.45 3.53 -7.73
C ALA A 137 -11.10 3.37 -6.36
N ALA A 138 -10.42 3.80 -5.29
CA ALA A 138 -10.82 3.48 -3.92
C ALA A 138 -11.14 4.70 -3.04
N GLY A 139 -10.56 5.87 -3.30
CA GLY A 139 -10.60 7.00 -2.36
C GLY A 139 -12.01 7.47 -1.99
N THR A 140 -12.80 7.92 -2.97
CA THR A 140 -14.16 8.41 -2.73
C THR A 140 -15.18 7.29 -2.56
N SER A 141 -14.98 6.16 -3.24
CA SER A 141 -15.88 5.00 -3.21
C SER A 141 -15.93 4.35 -1.83
N ILE A 142 -14.78 4.15 -1.18
CA ILE A 142 -14.72 3.51 0.14
C ILE A 142 -15.33 4.39 1.24
N LEU A 143 -15.14 5.72 1.16
CA LEU A 143 -15.72 6.67 2.12
C LEU A 143 -17.25 6.61 2.09
N PHE A 144 -17.84 6.60 0.87
CA PHE A 144 -19.28 6.48 0.72
C PHE A 144 -19.80 5.11 1.20
N ALA A 145 -19.09 4.02 0.88
CA ALA A 145 -19.46 2.67 1.32
C ALA A 145 -19.48 2.56 2.86
N VAL A 146 -18.40 2.98 3.53
CA VAL A 146 -18.30 2.93 5.00
C VAL A 146 -19.34 3.84 5.67
N LEU A 147 -19.66 5.00 5.08
CA LEU A 147 -20.74 5.86 5.58
C LEU A 147 -22.10 5.15 5.56
N MET A 148 -22.42 4.49 4.45
CA MET A 148 -23.67 3.74 4.31
C MET A 148 -23.73 2.54 5.26
N GLU A 149 -22.61 1.82 5.43
CA GLU A 149 -22.51 0.73 6.41
C GLU A 149 -22.73 1.23 7.84
N ALA A 150 -22.11 2.35 8.22
CA ALA A 150 -22.28 2.94 9.54
C ALA A 150 -23.72 3.40 9.80
N ILE A 151 -24.37 4.01 8.81
CA ILE A 151 -25.79 4.41 8.89
C ILE A 151 -26.67 3.17 9.03
N GLY A 152 -26.43 2.15 8.20
CA GLY A 152 -27.17 0.88 8.21
C GLY A 152 -27.14 0.21 9.59
N VAL A 153 -25.94 0.06 10.17
CA VAL A 153 -25.77 -0.61 11.47
C VAL A 153 -26.26 0.24 12.64
N SER A 154 -26.13 1.57 12.59
CA SER A 154 -26.47 2.42 13.74
C SER A 154 -27.94 2.84 13.80
N TRP A 155 -28.63 2.92 12.66
CA TRP A 155 -29.99 3.48 12.57
C TRP A 155 -31.05 2.50 12.04
N PHE A 156 -30.67 1.51 11.22
CA PHE A 156 -31.63 0.61 10.57
C PHE A 156 -31.63 -0.80 11.15
N TYR A 157 -30.47 -1.30 11.57
CA TYR A 157 -30.32 -2.60 12.26
C TYR A 157 -30.56 -2.45 13.76
#